data_AF-A0A0W0HLJ7-F1
#
_entry.id   AF-A0A0W0HLJ7-F1
#
_cell.length_a   1.000
_cell.length_b   1.000
_cell.length_c   1.000
_cell.angle_alpha   90.00
_cell.angle_beta   90.00
_cell.angle_gamma   90.00
#
_symmetry.space_group_name_H-M   'P 1'
#
loop_
_entity.id
_entity.type
_entity.pdbx_description
1 polymer ?
#
loop_
_entity_poly.entity_id
_entity_poly.type
_entity_poly.pdbx_seq_one_letter_code
_entity_poly.pdbx_strand_id
1 'polypeptide(L)'
;MALIVLAVLQYKPAVLNYTTRFVDFAEYMLVHGVTLFPIADDLHPYPDYTVLNTLLVYLVSLPFGRVSILSMGLPFCVAAALMLVFIYKLGALHEKKWGAFAVVFALFTWSFLDGVNSLALDIYPALFTVMCFYLAYAGQLHPHRFHLLPVLLGLALGFAFRGPVGLIGPAGVVASYYLLSRQWRLLLVFCLLAGLVLAAGIAVLSGAAYLQGGQAFLQEVLVMQGLGRFGADHAPRYYFYFSAGLLTYGITAFIALNVIIKKGKHFFERSPAPATQLLLYLTGWLLVVIILFTLPSSKKARYILSITPAISLLAAYIFVDRSQRFASTRGKLLRFCLNLPVVGLGMLLLVFIYGLYAATPLRPNYLGACAGLVGLIAIRPWIQLRFHAHPQREFVLLCFGAAAFLVLDMFFFNSITYHLELADEPTPKFLPFWFW
;
A
#
# COMPACT_ATOMS: atom_id res chain seq x y z
N MET A 1 -11.07 -10.66 9.22
CA MET A 1 -11.98 -9.87 8.35
C MET A 1 -11.23 -9.17 7.22
N ALA A 2 -10.26 -8.28 7.48
CA ALA A 2 -9.55 -7.56 6.41
C ALA A 2 -8.91 -8.47 5.34
N LEU A 3 -8.26 -9.57 5.76
CA LEU A 3 -7.70 -10.57 4.84
C LEU A 3 -8.75 -11.15 3.88
N ILE A 4 -9.94 -11.49 4.40
CA ILE A 4 -11.03 -12.07 3.61
C ILE A 4 -11.55 -11.04 2.60
N VAL A 5 -11.76 -9.80 3.05
CA VAL A 5 -12.20 -8.70 2.17
C VAL A 5 -11.20 -8.49 1.03
N LEU A 6 -9.92 -8.39 1.35
CA LEU A 6 -8.86 -8.22 0.34
C LEU A 6 -8.76 -9.41 -0.61
N ALA A 7 -8.88 -10.65 -0.11
CA ALA A 7 -8.88 -11.85 -0.93
C ALA A 7 -10.07 -11.91 -1.89
N VAL A 8 -11.26 -11.49 -1.47
CA VAL A 8 -12.44 -11.38 -2.35
C VAL A 8 -12.22 -10.32 -3.44
N LEU A 9 -11.54 -9.21 -3.11
CA LEU A 9 -11.22 -8.15 -4.06
C LEU A 9 -10.21 -8.57 -5.14
N GLN A 10 -9.46 -9.66 -4.94
CA GLN A 10 -8.54 -10.20 -5.94
C GLN A 10 -9.24 -10.84 -7.15
N TYR A 11 -10.56 -11.01 -7.13
CA TYR A 11 -11.27 -11.68 -8.22
C TYR A 11 -11.10 -10.95 -9.55
N LYS A 12 -10.35 -11.58 -10.47
CA LYS A 12 -10.17 -11.18 -11.87
C LYS A 12 -10.08 -12.44 -12.72
N PRO A 13 -10.63 -12.49 -13.95
CA PRO A 13 -10.56 -13.69 -14.80
C PRO A 13 -9.15 -14.01 -15.34
N ALA A 14 -8.26 -13.02 -15.41
CA ALA A 14 -6.90 -13.17 -15.91
C ALA A 14 -5.91 -12.26 -15.16
N VAL A 15 -4.66 -12.70 -15.12
CA VAL A 15 -3.51 -11.88 -14.72
C VAL A 15 -2.96 -11.18 -15.96
N LEU A 16 -2.69 -9.88 -15.84
CA LEU A 16 -2.37 -8.98 -16.96
C LEU A 16 -1.07 -8.19 -16.70
N ASN A 17 -0.57 -7.52 -17.74
CA ASN A 17 0.57 -6.63 -17.72
C ASN A 17 1.83 -7.29 -17.14
N TYR A 18 2.69 -6.49 -16.52
CA TYR A 18 3.93 -6.94 -15.89
C TYR A 18 3.77 -8.05 -14.84
N THR A 19 2.54 -8.33 -14.38
CA THR A 19 2.26 -9.37 -13.37
C THR A 19 2.09 -10.77 -13.98
N THR A 20 1.94 -10.89 -15.30
CA THR A 20 1.98 -12.20 -16.00
C THR A 20 3.26 -12.96 -15.70
N ARG A 21 4.40 -12.24 -15.66
CA ARG A 21 5.71 -12.78 -15.29
C ARG A 21 5.72 -13.47 -13.93
N PHE A 22 4.93 -12.97 -12.97
CA PHE A 22 4.88 -13.60 -11.64
C PHE A 22 4.20 -14.96 -11.69
N VAL A 23 3.28 -15.18 -12.64
CA VAL A 23 2.71 -16.50 -12.91
C VAL A 23 3.79 -17.42 -13.45
N ASP A 24 4.53 -16.98 -14.46
CA ASP A 24 5.62 -17.78 -15.07
C ASP A 24 6.67 -18.18 -14.02
N PHE A 25 7.04 -17.25 -13.15
CA PHE A 25 7.98 -17.52 -12.05
C PHE A 25 7.49 -18.62 -11.11
N ALA A 26 6.21 -18.58 -10.75
CA ALA A 26 5.61 -19.52 -9.81
C ALA A 26 5.38 -20.90 -10.46
N GLU A 27 4.91 -20.92 -11.72
CA GLU A 27 4.74 -22.15 -12.50
C GLU A 27 6.07 -22.85 -12.72
N TYR A 28 7.11 -22.10 -13.11
CA TYR A 28 8.45 -22.65 -13.26
C TYR A 28 8.93 -23.30 -11.96
N MET A 29 8.78 -22.61 -10.82
CA MET A 29 9.20 -23.11 -9.51
C MET A 29 8.40 -24.34 -9.05
N LEU A 30 7.11 -24.43 -9.41
CA LEU A 30 6.29 -25.62 -9.13
C LEU A 30 6.76 -26.86 -9.92
N VAL A 31 7.20 -26.68 -11.16
CA VAL A 31 7.63 -27.79 -12.02
C VAL A 31 9.07 -28.20 -11.75
N HIS A 32 9.98 -27.24 -11.54
CA HIS A 32 11.43 -27.48 -11.50
C HIS A 32 12.05 -27.35 -10.10
N GLY A 33 11.28 -26.89 -9.11
CA GLY A 33 11.75 -26.66 -7.75
C GLY A 33 12.29 -25.25 -7.51
N VAL A 34 12.80 -25.03 -6.28
CA VAL A 34 13.20 -23.71 -5.78
C VAL A 34 14.50 -23.23 -6.41
N THR A 35 14.52 -21.98 -6.85
CA THR A 35 15.67 -21.26 -7.41
C THR A 35 16.11 -20.10 -6.51
N LEU A 36 17.26 -19.47 -6.79
CA LEU A 36 17.74 -18.30 -6.04
C LEU A 36 17.17 -16.97 -6.59
N PHE A 37 16.79 -16.96 -7.86
CA PHE A 37 16.13 -15.91 -8.61
C PHE A 37 14.96 -16.50 -9.40
N PRO A 38 13.86 -15.75 -9.57
CA PRO A 38 12.76 -16.17 -10.43
C PRO A 38 13.24 -16.44 -11.86
N ILE A 39 12.67 -17.44 -12.52
CA ILE A 39 12.99 -17.77 -13.92
C ILE A 39 11.76 -17.41 -14.77
N ALA A 40 11.97 -16.60 -15.80
CA ALA A 40 10.92 -16.14 -16.69
C ALA A 40 10.56 -17.21 -17.75
N ASP A 41 9.61 -16.87 -18.63
CA ASP A 41 9.13 -17.72 -19.72
C ASP A 41 10.22 -18.03 -20.77
N ASP A 42 11.20 -17.14 -20.92
CA ASP A 42 12.39 -17.32 -21.73
C ASP A 42 13.43 -18.29 -21.12
N LEU A 43 13.12 -18.92 -19.98
CA LEU A 43 13.99 -19.83 -19.22
C LEU A 43 15.27 -19.17 -18.68
N HIS A 44 15.34 -17.84 -18.66
CA HIS A 44 16.44 -17.10 -18.06
C HIS A 44 16.11 -16.58 -16.65
N PRO A 45 17.10 -16.51 -15.74
CA PRO A 45 16.93 -15.84 -14.45
C PRO A 45 16.54 -14.37 -14.63
N TYR A 46 15.58 -13.89 -13.83
CA TYR A 46 15.04 -12.55 -13.95
C TYR A 46 15.70 -11.58 -12.95
N PRO A 47 16.45 -10.54 -13.40
CA PRO A 47 17.33 -9.76 -12.52
C PRO A 47 16.65 -8.67 -11.67
N ASP A 48 15.49 -8.16 -12.07
CA ASP A 48 14.81 -7.04 -11.37
C ASP A 48 14.09 -7.45 -10.07
N TYR A 49 13.84 -8.75 -9.87
CA TYR A 49 13.10 -9.25 -8.71
C TYR A 49 13.90 -10.25 -7.88
N THR A 50 13.73 -10.15 -6.57
CA THR A 50 14.20 -11.17 -5.64
C THR A 50 13.24 -12.37 -5.64
N VAL A 51 13.70 -13.52 -5.16
CA VAL A 51 12.90 -14.75 -5.21
C VAL A 51 11.82 -14.85 -4.13
N LEU A 52 11.87 -14.05 -3.06
CA LEU A 52 11.02 -14.29 -1.88
C LEU A 52 9.52 -14.25 -2.17
N ASN A 53 9.03 -13.31 -2.98
CA ASN A 53 7.61 -13.28 -3.32
C ASN A 53 7.20 -14.53 -4.11
N THR A 54 8.00 -14.92 -5.10
CA THR A 54 7.78 -16.14 -5.89
C THR A 54 7.77 -17.37 -4.98
N LEU A 55 8.68 -17.45 -4.01
CA LEU A 55 8.71 -18.53 -3.03
C LEU A 55 7.43 -18.58 -2.19
N LEU A 56 6.89 -17.43 -1.74
CA LEU A 56 5.62 -17.42 -1.02
C LEU A 56 4.46 -17.91 -1.88
N VAL A 57 4.38 -17.47 -3.13
CA VAL A 57 3.36 -17.93 -4.08
C VAL A 57 3.49 -19.44 -4.31
N TYR A 58 4.72 -19.93 -4.55
CA TYR A 58 5.02 -21.35 -4.70
C TYR A 58 4.55 -22.17 -3.47
N LEU A 59 4.89 -21.73 -2.26
CA LEU A 59 4.49 -22.42 -1.03
C LEU A 59 2.96 -22.49 -0.85
N VAL A 60 2.24 -21.44 -1.26
CA VAL A 60 0.77 -21.43 -1.22
C VAL A 60 0.17 -22.34 -2.32
N SER A 61 0.83 -22.43 -3.47
CA SER A 61 0.42 -23.28 -4.59
C SER A 61 0.76 -24.76 -4.41
N LEU A 62 1.81 -25.08 -3.66
CA LEU A 62 2.36 -26.43 -3.51
C LEU A 62 1.31 -27.49 -3.08
N PRO A 63 0.40 -27.24 -2.12
CA PRO A 63 -0.60 -28.23 -1.70
C PRO A 63 -1.59 -28.61 -2.80
N PHE A 64 -1.73 -27.76 -3.82
CA PHE A 64 -2.72 -27.89 -4.88
C PHE A 64 -2.09 -28.23 -6.24
N GLY A 65 -0.75 -28.22 -6.33
CA GLY A 65 -0.01 -28.54 -7.55
C GLY A 65 -0.24 -27.58 -8.72
N ARG A 66 -0.81 -26.38 -8.48
CA ARG A 66 -1.12 -25.41 -9.52
C ARG A 66 -1.13 -23.96 -9.02
N VAL A 67 -0.92 -23.02 -9.92
CA VAL A 67 -1.07 -21.58 -9.66
C VAL A 67 -2.53 -21.17 -9.84
N SER A 68 -3.03 -20.31 -8.95
CA SER A 68 -4.38 -19.75 -8.99
C SER A 68 -4.32 -18.25 -8.68
N ILE A 69 -5.38 -17.51 -9.00
CA ILE A 69 -5.43 -16.07 -8.67
C ILE A 69 -5.29 -15.85 -7.16
N LEU A 70 -5.87 -16.73 -6.34
CA LEU A 70 -5.67 -16.62 -4.90
C LEU A 70 -4.26 -17.01 -4.46
N SER A 71 -3.61 -18.03 -5.05
CA SER A 71 -2.22 -18.33 -4.65
C SER A 71 -1.28 -17.17 -4.95
N MET A 72 -1.51 -16.49 -6.07
CA MET A 72 -0.84 -15.23 -6.44
C MET A 72 -1.16 -14.10 -5.46
N GLY A 73 -2.43 -13.89 -5.13
CA GLY A 73 -2.90 -12.75 -4.34
C GLY A 73 -2.72 -12.89 -2.82
N LEU A 74 -2.73 -14.11 -2.28
CA LEU A 74 -2.73 -14.38 -0.83
C LEU A 74 -1.53 -13.75 -0.11
N PRO A 75 -0.28 -13.87 -0.59
CA PRO A 75 0.86 -13.20 0.03
C PRO A 75 0.67 -11.68 0.15
N PHE A 76 0.15 -11.03 -0.89
CA PHE A 76 -0.14 -9.59 -0.90
C PHE A 76 -1.28 -9.23 0.05
N CYS A 77 -2.35 -10.02 0.08
CA CYS A 77 -3.47 -9.82 1.00
C CYS A 77 -3.03 -9.98 2.47
N VAL A 78 -2.15 -10.93 2.77
CA VAL A 78 -1.56 -11.09 4.11
C VAL A 78 -0.71 -9.87 4.47
N ALA A 79 0.17 -9.42 3.57
CA ALA A 79 1.01 -8.25 3.80
C ALA A 79 0.16 -6.99 4.05
N ALA A 80 -0.87 -6.77 3.24
CA ALA A 80 -1.81 -5.67 3.38
C ALA A 80 -2.64 -5.75 4.67
N ALA A 81 -3.11 -6.95 5.05
CA ALA A 81 -3.82 -7.14 6.32
C ALA A 81 -2.93 -6.85 7.53
N LEU A 82 -1.67 -7.30 7.51
CA LEU A 82 -0.69 -6.97 8.55
C LEU A 82 -0.40 -5.48 8.60
N MET A 83 -0.31 -4.81 7.45
CA MET A 83 -0.13 -3.37 7.37
C MET A 83 -1.30 -2.63 8.05
N LEU A 84 -2.54 -3.05 7.83
CA LEU A 84 -3.72 -2.52 8.54
C LEU A 84 -3.66 -2.78 10.05
N VAL A 85 -3.17 -3.95 10.48
CA VAL A 85 -2.96 -4.26 11.92
C VAL A 85 -1.95 -3.28 12.53
N PHE A 86 -0.82 -3.00 11.86
CA PHE A 86 0.17 -2.07 12.37
C PHE A 86 -0.31 -0.61 12.32
N ILE A 87 -1.12 -0.22 11.32
CA ILE A 87 -1.82 1.08 11.31
C ILE A 87 -2.70 1.23 12.56
N TYR A 88 -3.52 0.21 12.85
CA TYR A 88 -4.36 0.20 14.04
C TYR A 88 -3.51 0.29 15.31
N LYS A 89 -2.50 -0.58 15.47
CA LYS A 89 -1.65 -0.63 16.65
C LYS A 89 -0.93 0.70 16.90
N LEU A 90 -0.42 1.35 15.84
CA LEU A 90 0.27 2.63 15.94
C LEU A 90 -0.65 3.74 16.44
N GLY A 91 -1.87 3.87 15.91
CA GLY A 91 -2.84 4.83 16.43
C GLY A 91 -3.34 4.48 17.84
N ALA A 92 -3.50 3.20 18.13
CA ALA A 92 -3.99 2.70 19.42
C ALA A 92 -3.00 2.91 20.58
N LEU A 93 -1.73 3.24 20.31
CA LEU A 93 -0.77 3.68 21.35
C LEU A 93 -1.23 4.95 22.06
N HIS A 94 -2.00 5.81 21.38
CA HIS A 94 -2.59 7.02 21.98
C HIS A 94 -4.08 6.83 22.26
N GLU A 95 -4.84 6.37 21.26
CA GLU A 95 -6.28 6.13 21.41
C GLU A 95 -6.76 5.04 20.45
N LYS A 96 -7.51 4.05 20.96
CA LYS A 96 -8.11 2.98 20.14
C LYS A 96 -8.96 3.52 18.99
N LYS A 97 -9.67 4.65 19.22
CA LYS A 97 -10.44 5.36 18.20
C LYS A 97 -9.54 5.78 17.04
N TRP A 98 -8.37 6.35 17.30
CA TRP A 98 -7.45 6.80 16.26
C TRP A 98 -7.05 5.66 15.32
N GLY A 99 -6.61 4.54 15.89
CA GLY A 99 -6.23 3.36 15.11
C GLY A 99 -7.39 2.81 14.27
N ALA A 100 -8.61 2.74 14.84
CA ALA A 100 -9.78 2.24 14.12
C ALA A 100 -10.15 3.12 12.91
N PHE A 101 -10.22 4.44 13.11
CA PHE A 101 -10.49 5.38 12.01
C PHE A 101 -9.39 5.34 10.93
N ALA A 102 -8.11 5.18 11.33
CA ALA A 102 -7.00 5.09 10.39
C ALA A 102 -7.10 3.85 9.49
N VAL A 103 -7.50 2.69 10.02
CA VAL A 103 -7.74 1.50 9.20
C VAL A 103 -8.85 1.75 8.17
N VAL A 104 -9.94 2.41 8.56
CA VAL A 104 -11.02 2.73 7.63
C VAL A 104 -10.55 3.70 6.55
N PHE A 105 -9.75 4.71 6.90
CA PHE A 105 -9.13 5.60 5.91
C PHE A 105 -8.18 4.88 4.95
N ALA A 106 -7.41 3.90 5.42
CA ALA A 106 -6.55 3.09 4.56
C ALA A 106 -7.38 2.29 3.54
N LEU A 107 -8.47 1.66 3.98
CA LEU A 107 -9.43 0.97 3.10
C LEU A 107 -10.21 1.94 2.19
N PHE A 108 -10.27 3.22 2.52
CA PHE A 108 -10.89 4.29 1.74
C PHE A 108 -9.89 4.98 0.78
N THR A 109 -8.73 4.36 0.53
CA THR A 109 -7.66 4.90 -0.30
C THR A 109 -7.45 4.02 -1.51
N TRP A 110 -7.76 4.54 -2.71
CA TRP A 110 -7.69 3.78 -3.96
C TRP A 110 -6.31 3.17 -4.21
N SER A 111 -5.22 3.95 -4.13
CA SER A 111 -3.86 3.45 -4.39
C SER A 111 -3.45 2.28 -3.49
N PHE A 112 -4.01 2.22 -2.28
CA PHE A 112 -3.77 1.09 -1.39
C PHE A 112 -4.45 -0.18 -1.89
N LEU A 113 -5.73 -0.09 -2.25
CA LEU A 113 -6.48 -1.21 -2.81
C LEU A 113 -5.90 -1.65 -4.16
N ASP A 114 -5.64 -0.70 -5.06
CA ASP A 114 -5.02 -0.94 -6.36
C ASP A 114 -3.64 -1.60 -6.23
N GLY A 115 -2.81 -1.16 -5.28
CA GLY A 115 -1.52 -1.80 -5.01
C GLY A 115 -1.64 -3.28 -4.62
N VAL A 116 -2.71 -3.66 -3.91
CA VAL A 116 -2.97 -5.07 -3.58
C VAL A 116 -3.60 -5.81 -4.77
N ASN A 117 -4.54 -5.21 -5.49
CA ASN A 117 -5.25 -5.80 -6.63
C ASN A 117 -4.39 -5.93 -7.91
N SER A 118 -3.33 -5.13 -8.02
CA SER A 118 -2.34 -5.17 -9.11
C SER A 118 -1.09 -5.97 -8.74
N LEU A 119 -1.13 -6.74 -7.64
CA LEU A 119 -0.02 -7.57 -7.14
C LEU A 119 1.30 -6.79 -7.04
N ALA A 120 1.23 -5.53 -6.60
CA ALA A 120 2.39 -4.66 -6.53
C ALA A 120 3.30 -5.08 -5.36
N LEU A 121 4.52 -5.49 -5.68
CA LEU A 121 5.55 -5.85 -4.70
C LEU A 121 5.91 -4.70 -3.73
N ASP A 122 5.51 -3.48 -4.05
CA ASP A 122 5.65 -2.29 -3.20
C ASP A 122 4.84 -2.38 -1.88
N ILE A 123 3.91 -3.35 -1.75
CA ILE A 123 3.20 -3.62 -0.49
C ILE A 123 4.15 -4.10 0.63
N TYR A 124 5.20 -4.85 0.30
CA TYR A 124 6.13 -5.38 1.29
C TYR A 124 6.97 -4.27 1.92
N PRO A 125 7.65 -3.39 1.15
CA PRO A 125 8.29 -2.19 1.71
C PRO A 125 7.32 -1.30 2.50
N ALA A 126 6.05 -1.18 2.07
CA ALA A 126 5.04 -0.42 2.81
C ALA A 126 4.73 -1.04 4.19
N LEU A 127 4.57 -2.37 4.25
CA LEU A 127 4.39 -3.13 5.49
C LEU A 127 5.60 -2.96 6.42
N PHE A 128 6.81 -3.18 5.91
CA PHE A 128 8.01 -3.10 6.75
C PHE A 128 8.29 -1.68 7.21
N THR A 129 7.92 -0.66 6.42
CA THR A 129 7.96 0.74 6.86
C THR A 129 7.09 0.96 8.09
N VAL A 130 5.81 0.58 8.07
CA VAL A 130 4.92 0.78 9.23
C VAL A 130 5.33 -0.08 10.43
N MET A 131 5.80 -1.31 10.19
CA MET A 131 6.26 -2.20 11.24
C MET A 131 7.51 -1.63 11.94
N CYS A 132 8.51 -1.21 11.18
CA CYS A 132 9.74 -0.63 11.71
C CYS A 132 9.48 0.69 12.44
N PHE A 133 8.63 1.57 11.87
CA PHE A 133 8.23 2.81 12.53
C PHE A 133 7.47 2.53 13.84
N TYR A 134 6.54 1.58 13.83
CA TYR A 134 5.80 1.17 15.04
C TYR A 134 6.74 0.66 16.12
N LEU A 135 7.69 -0.23 15.78
CA LEU A 135 8.64 -0.78 16.73
C LEU A 135 9.56 0.30 17.31
N ALA A 136 10.06 1.21 16.48
CA ALA A 136 10.88 2.33 16.91
C ALA A 136 10.09 3.27 17.85
N TYR A 137 8.87 3.62 17.47
CA TYR A 137 8.01 4.55 18.22
C TYR A 137 7.49 3.94 19.54
N ALA A 138 6.97 2.71 19.51
CA ALA A 138 6.52 2.00 20.70
C ALA A 138 7.66 1.70 21.68
N GLY A 139 8.86 1.46 21.15
CA GLY A 139 10.07 1.30 21.94
C GLY A 139 10.40 2.52 22.79
N GLN A 140 10.19 3.73 22.28
CA GLN A 140 10.39 4.96 23.05
C GLN A 140 9.38 5.11 24.19
N LEU A 141 8.12 4.71 23.96
CA LEU A 141 7.07 4.72 24.98
C LEU A 141 7.34 3.69 26.09
N HIS A 142 8.03 2.59 25.76
CA HIS A 142 8.36 1.51 26.70
C HIS A 142 9.85 1.12 26.61
N PRO A 143 10.77 1.94 27.16
CA PRO A 143 12.22 1.80 26.95
C PRO A 143 12.79 0.43 27.34
N HIS A 144 12.24 -0.19 28.40
CA HIS A 144 12.68 -1.51 28.88
C HIS A 144 12.41 -2.66 27.90
N ARG A 145 11.58 -2.45 26.87
CA ARG A 145 11.24 -3.45 25.85
C ARG A 145 11.74 -3.07 24.45
N PHE A 146 12.51 -1.98 24.33
CA PHE A 146 13.02 -1.55 23.05
C PHE A 146 14.27 -2.33 22.66
N HIS A 147 14.19 -3.01 21.51
CA HIS A 147 15.31 -3.70 20.90
C HIS A 147 15.42 -3.19 19.46
N LEU A 148 16.62 -2.82 19.04
CA LEU A 148 16.86 -2.39 17.67
C LEU A 148 16.84 -3.57 16.68
N LEU A 149 17.09 -4.78 17.17
CA LEU A 149 17.18 -5.99 16.36
C LEU A 149 15.90 -6.30 15.55
N PRO A 150 14.67 -6.25 16.11
CA PRO A 150 13.45 -6.39 15.32
C PRO A 150 13.28 -5.34 14.21
N VAL A 151 13.77 -4.11 14.42
CA VAL A 151 13.75 -3.06 13.39
C VAL A 151 14.71 -3.43 12.25
N LEU A 152 15.94 -3.86 12.58
CA LEU A 152 16.92 -4.32 11.60
C LEU A 152 16.46 -5.56 10.84
N LEU A 153 15.76 -6.49 11.51
CA LEU A 153 15.14 -7.64 10.86
C LEU A 153 14.07 -7.21 9.86
N GLY A 154 13.23 -6.23 10.22
CA GLY A 154 12.27 -5.64 9.29
C GLY A 154 12.93 -5.00 8.06
N LEU A 155 14.08 -4.33 8.24
CA LEU A 155 14.87 -3.81 7.13
C LEU A 155 15.44 -4.91 6.23
N ALA A 156 15.99 -5.97 6.84
CA ALA A 156 16.53 -7.11 6.12
C ALA A 156 15.43 -7.85 5.31
N LEU A 157 14.24 -8.02 5.89
CA LEU A 157 13.09 -8.57 5.18
C LEU A 157 12.65 -7.65 4.04
N GLY A 158 12.59 -6.33 4.27
CA GLY A 158 12.33 -5.36 3.22
C GLY A 158 13.30 -5.50 2.04
N PHE A 159 14.60 -5.64 2.33
CA PHE A 159 15.61 -5.94 1.33
C PHE A 159 15.32 -7.26 0.60
N ALA A 160 15.00 -8.31 1.34
CA ALA A 160 14.82 -9.63 0.77
C ALA A 160 13.58 -9.74 -0.16
N PHE A 161 12.56 -8.87 0.00
CA PHE A 161 11.40 -8.81 -0.91
C PHE A 161 11.58 -7.87 -2.10
N ARG A 162 12.28 -6.74 -1.94
CA ARG A 162 12.33 -5.68 -2.98
C ARG A 162 13.73 -5.12 -3.24
N GLY A 163 14.77 -5.86 -2.86
CA GLY A 163 16.16 -5.45 -3.00
C GLY A 163 16.46 -4.14 -2.23
N PRO A 164 17.45 -3.35 -2.68
CA PRO A 164 17.88 -2.13 -1.98
C PRO A 164 16.74 -1.16 -1.65
N VAL A 165 15.81 -0.97 -2.59
CA VAL A 165 14.66 -0.05 -2.41
C VAL A 165 13.75 -0.49 -1.27
N GLY A 166 13.61 -1.79 -1.05
CA GLY A 166 12.82 -2.33 0.04
C GLY A 166 13.38 -2.06 1.43
N LEU A 167 14.67 -1.74 1.54
CA LEU A 167 15.32 -1.32 2.78
C LEU A 167 15.39 0.20 2.91
N ILE A 168 15.77 0.90 1.84
CA ILE A 168 16.00 2.35 1.87
C ILE A 168 14.73 3.11 2.26
N GLY A 169 13.56 2.70 1.76
CA GLY A 169 12.27 3.31 2.13
C GLY A 169 12.00 3.26 3.64
N PRO A 170 11.87 2.06 4.24
CA PRO A 170 11.68 1.90 5.68
C PRO A 170 12.78 2.58 6.52
N ALA A 171 14.05 2.45 6.11
CA ALA A 171 15.18 3.05 6.83
C ALA A 171 15.10 4.58 6.84
N GLY A 172 14.78 5.21 5.71
CA GLY A 172 14.59 6.66 5.62
C GLY A 172 13.48 7.16 6.55
N VAL A 173 12.38 6.43 6.64
CA VAL A 173 11.26 6.78 7.53
C VAL A 173 11.65 6.67 9.00
N VAL A 174 12.31 5.60 9.43
CA VAL A 174 12.79 5.45 10.82
C VAL A 174 13.87 6.48 11.16
N ALA A 175 14.79 6.76 10.23
CA ALA A 175 15.78 7.81 10.39
C ALA A 175 15.13 9.19 10.56
N SER A 176 14.08 9.49 9.78
CA SER A 176 13.31 10.73 9.92
C SER A 176 12.68 10.88 11.30
N TYR A 177 12.20 9.77 11.88
CA TYR A 177 11.65 9.75 13.23
C TYR A 177 12.73 10.03 14.29
N TYR A 178 13.90 9.39 14.22
CA TYR A 178 14.99 9.68 15.16
C TYR A 178 15.53 11.11 15.02
N LEU A 179 15.59 11.63 13.78
CA LEU A 179 15.94 13.01 13.50
C LEU A 179 14.95 13.99 14.16
N LEU A 180 13.66 13.81 13.92
CA LEU A 180 12.62 14.70 14.44
C LEU A 180 12.44 14.59 15.96
N SER A 181 12.66 13.40 16.53
CA SER A 181 12.68 13.18 17.97
C SER A 181 14.00 13.61 18.64
N ARG A 182 14.96 14.15 17.87
CA ARG A 182 16.27 14.65 18.34
C ARG A 182 17.16 13.59 18.99
N GLN A 183 16.99 12.33 18.62
CA GLN A 183 17.76 11.20 19.14
C GLN A 183 19.03 10.95 18.31
N TRP A 184 19.93 11.93 18.28
CA TRP A 184 21.10 11.94 17.37
C TRP A 184 22.02 10.72 17.50
N ARG A 185 22.29 10.27 18.73
CA ARG A 185 23.13 9.09 18.97
C ARG A 185 22.50 7.83 18.38
N LEU A 186 21.20 7.64 18.63
CA LEU A 186 20.47 6.49 18.11
C LEU A 186 20.29 6.56 16.60
N LEU A 187 20.10 7.75 16.04
CA LEU A 187 20.09 7.98 14.59
C LEU A 187 21.40 7.50 13.95
N LEU A 188 22.56 7.91 14.48
CA LEU A 188 23.86 7.51 13.94
C LEU A 188 24.06 5.99 14.02
N VAL A 189 23.80 5.38 15.19
CA VAL A 189 23.90 3.92 15.37
C VAL A 189 22.95 3.18 14.42
N PHE A 190 21.70 3.65 14.30
CA PHE A 190 20.71 3.07 13.41
C PHE A 190 21.14 3.17 11.94
N CYS A 191 21.61 4.34 11.48
CA CYS A 191 22.07 4.51 10.11
C CYS A 191 23.28 3.62 9.79
N LEU A 192 24.23 3.48 10.71
CA LEU A 192 25.37 2.57 10.55
C LEU A 192 24.92 1.11 10.44
N LEU A 193 24.05 0.65 11.34
CA LEU A 193 23.54 -0.71 11.32
C LEU A 193 22.65 -1.00 10.10
N ALA A 194 21.81 -0.05 9.69
CA ALA A 194 21.02 -0.14 8.46
C ALA A 194 21.93 -0.21 7.23
N GLY A 195 23.03 0.55 7.21
CA GLY A 195 24.06 0.49 6.17
C GLY A 195 24.76 -0.87 6.13
N LEU A 196 25.07 -1.46 7.28
CA LEU A 196 25.62 -2.82 7.36
C LEU A 196 24.64 -3.87 6.86
N VAL A 197 23.35 -3.78 7.22
CA VAL A 197 22.31 -4.69 6.70
C VAL A 197 22.18 -4.54 5.18
N LEU A 198 22.22 -3.32 4.66
CA LEU A 198 22.20 -3.07 3.22
C LEU A 198 23.42 -3.67 2.51
N ALA A 199 24.62 -3.45 3.04
CA ALA A 199 25.86 -4.00 2.47
C ALA A 199 25.85 -5.54 2.48
N ALA A 200 25.43 -6.15 3.60
CA ALA A 200 25.27 -7.59 3.72
C ALA A 200 24.20 -8.12 2.73
N GLY A 201 23.07 -7.44 2.60
CA GLY A 201 22.02 -7.78 1.64
C GLY A 201 22.52 -7.75 0.20
N ILE A 202 23.25 -6.70 -0.19
CA ILE A 202 23.85 -6.59 -1.53
C ILE A 202 24.86 -7.70 -1.76
N ALA A 203 25.71 -8.02 -0.77
CA ALA A 203 26.69 -9.10 -0.87
C ALA A 203 26.00 -10.46 -1.08
N VAL A 204 24.96 -10.77 -0.29
CA VAL A 204 24.17 -12.00 -0.42
C VAL A 204 23.47 -12.08 -1.77
N LEU A 205 22.81 -11.00 -2.20
CA LEU A 205 22.12 -10.93 -3.49
C LEU A 205 23.10 -11.13 -4.66
N SER A 206 24.27 -10.52 -4.57
CA SER A 206 25.34 -10.64 -5.57
C SER A 206 25.88 -12.07 -5.63
N GLY A 207 26.14 -12.69 -4.47
CA GLY A 207 26.55 -14.08 -4.39
C GLY A 207 25.51 -15.03 -4.99
N ALA A 208 24.22 -14.81 -4.67
CA ALA A 208 23.12 -15.59 -5.23
C ALA A 208 23.02 -15.43 -6.77
N ALA A 209 23.20 -14.21 -7.28
CA ALA A 209 23.17 -13.95 -8.72
C ALA A 209 24.33 -14.66 -9.44
N TYR A 210 25.54 -14.56 -8.87
CA TYR A 210 26.71 -15.24 -9.40
C TYR A 210 26.54 -16.77 -9.44
N LEU A 211 25.98 -17.36 -8.38
CA LEU A 211 25.74 -18.81 -8.32
C LEU A 211 24.70 -19.30 -9.32
N GLN A 212 23.66 -18.51 -9.62
CA GLN A 212 22.59 -18.93 -10.52
C GLN A 212 22.89 -18.65 -12.01
N GLY A 213 23.50 -17.50 -12.33
CA GLY A 213 23.65 -17.06 -13.72
C GLY A 213 25.07 -16.58 -14.09
N GLY A 214 26.05 -16.76 -13.21
CA GLY A 214 27.44 -16.37 -13.45
C GLY A 214 27.67 -14.85 -13.46
N GLN A 215 28.79 -14.42 -14.06
CA GLN A 215 29.21 -13.01 -14.06
C GLN A 215 28.27 -12.09 -14.85
N ALA A 216 27.72 -12.56 -15.98
CA ALA A 216 26.82 -11.77 -16.81
C ALA A 216 25.54 -11.40 -16.04
N PHE A 217 24.90 -12.40 -15.42
CA PHE A 217 23.69 -12.18 -14.65
C PHE A 217 23.92 -11.31 -13.40
N LEU A 218 25.07 -11.45 -12.73
CA LEU A 218 25.44 -10.57 -11.63
C LEU A 218 25.45 -9.09 -12.05
N GLN A 219 26.07 -8.78 -13.21
CA GLN A 219 26.11 -7.41 -13.72
C GLN A 219 24.71 -6.89 -14.02
N GLU A 220 23.85 -7.72 -14.62
CA GLU A 220 22.46 -7.36 -14.89
C GLU A 220 21.67 -7.06 -13.61
N VAL A 221 21.82 -7.88 -12.56
CA VAL A 221 21.18 -7.67 -11.26
C VAL A 221 21.63 -6.34 -10.65
N LEU A 222 22.94 -6.05 -10.61
CA LEU A 222 23.46 -4.81 -10.04
C LEU A 222 22.97 -3.57 -10.81
N VAL A 223 22.86 -3.68 -12.13
CA VAL A 223 22.32 -2.60 -12.97
C VAL A 223 20.82 -2.42 -12.74
N MET A 224 20.02 -3.48 -12.79
CA MET A 224 18.55 -3.37 -12.64
C MET A 224 18.10 -2.97 -11.23
N GLN A 225 18.78 -3.47 -10.18
CA GLN A 225 18.45 -3.15 -8.79
C GLN A 225 18.90 -1.74 -8.38
N GLY A 226 19.93 -1.19 -9.03
CA GLY A 226 20.58 0.06 -8.61
C GLY A 226 20.95 0.99 -9.76
N LEU A 227 22.04 0.68 -10.47
CA LEU A 227 22.74 1.65 -11.35
C LEU A 227 21.85 2.18 -12.49
N GLY A 228 21.00 1.33 -13.07
CA GLY A 228 20.08 1.69 -14.15
C GLY A 228 18.93 2.59 -13.70
N ARG A 229 18.60 2.66 -12.40
CA ARG A 229 17.49 3.47 -11.86
C ARG A 229 17.80 4.96 -11.77
N PHE A 230 19.08 5.32 -11.92
CA PHE A 230 19.59 6.70 -11.99
C PHE A 230 20.03 7.11 -13.40
N GLY A 231 19.92 6.20 -14.38
CA GLY A 231 20.19 6.48 -15.79
C GLY A 231 19.28 7.58 -16.35
N ALA A 232 19.88 8.47 -17.14
CA ALA A 232 19.34 9.77 -17.54
C ALA A 232 18.40 9.74 -18.77
N ASP A 233 17.85 8.59 -19.14
CA ASP A 233 17.12 8.48 -20.41
C ASP A 233 15.74 9.17 -20.40
N HIS A 234 15.23 9.57 -19.24
CA HIS A 234 13.91 10.19 -19.12
C HIS A 234 13.98 11.43 -18.21
N ALA A 235 13.56 12.59 -18.72
CA ALA A 235 13.50 13.84 -17.96
C ALA A 235 12.71 13.65 -16.65
N PRO A 236 13.30 13.90 -15.47
CA PRO A 236 12.62 13.67 -14.22
C PRO A 236 11.40 14.58 -14.09
N ARG A 237 10.19 14.00 -14.07
CA ARG A 237 8.97 14.75 -13.72
C ARG A 237 8.95 15.00 -12.20
N TYR A 238 9.70 15.98 -11.73
CA TYR A 238 9.85 16.29 -10.30
C TYR A 238 8.51 16.54 -9.58
N TYR A 239 7.51 17.04 -10.30
CA TYR A 239 6.16 17.31 -9.76
C TYR A 239 5.22 16.11 -9.75
N PHE A 240 5.61 14.95 -10.30
CA PHE A 240 4.71 13.80 -10.50
C PHE A 240 4.06 13.35 -9.17
N TYR A 241 4.85 13.16 -8.12
CA TYR A 241 4.32 12.72 -6.81
C TYR A 241 3.61 13.81 -6.02
N PHE A 242 3.90 15.08 -6.29
CA PHE A 242 3.20 16.23 -5.70
C PHE A 242 1.85 16.53 -6.36
N SER A 243 1.56 15.92 -7.52
CA SER A 243 0.34 16.11 -8.30
C SER A 243 -0.37 14.77 -8.52
N ALA A 244 -0.18 14.15 -9.68
CA ALA A 244 -0.82 12.91 -10.10
C ALA A 244 -0.64 11.77 -9.08
N GLY A 245 0.56 11.65 -8.48
CA GLY A 245 0.84 10.64 -7.47
C GLY A 245 -0.03 10.79 -6.23
N LEU A 246 -0.08 11.97 -5.61
CA LEU A 246 -0.86 12.20 -4.39
C LEU A 246 -2.38 12.16 -4.66
N LEU A 247 -2.82 12.57 -5.86
CA LEU A 247 -4.23 12.51 -6.27
C LEU A 247 -4.79 11.09 -6.24
N THR A 248 -3.98 10.08 -6.53
CA THR A 248 -4.42 8.66 -6.44
C THR A 248 -4.81 8.25 -5.02
N TYR A 249 -4.25 8.89 -4.00
CA TYR A 249 -4.59 8.66 -2.59
C TYR A 249 -5.87 9.41 -2.16
N GLY A 250 -6.47 10.17 -3.08
CA GLY A 250 -7.80 10.74 -3.00
C GLY A 250 -8.05 11.60 -1.75
N ILE A 251 -9.23 11.43 -1.18
CA ILE A 251 -9.72 12.23 -0.05
C ILE A 251 -8.85 12.06 1.20
N THR A 252 -8.26 10.89 1.40
CA THR A 252 -7.39 10.61 2.55
C THR A 252 -6.19 11.55 2.57
N ALA A 253 -5.49 11.71 1.44
CA ALA A 253 -4.34 12.62 1.35
C ALA A 253 -4.74 14.09 1.56
N PHE A 254 -5.86 14.54 0.99
CA PHE A 254 -6.35 15.91 1.19
C PHE A 254 -6.70 16.22 2.65
N ILE A 255 -7.32 15.27 3.34
CA ILE A 255 -7.64 15.43 4.78
C ILE A 255 -6.35 15.40 5.61
N ALA A 256 -5.41 14.51 5.30
CA ALA A 256 -4.10 14.48 5.95
C ALA A 256 -3.39 15.84 5.83
N LEU A 257 -3.37 16.42 4.62
CA LEU A 257 -2.80 17.75 4.39
C LEU A 257 -3.56 18.84 5.16
N ASN A 258 -4.89 18.77 5.25
CA ASN A 258 -5.69 19.70 6.06
C ASN A 258 -5.29 19.65 7.55
N VAL A 259 -5.00 18.46 8.08
CA VAL A 259 -4.51 18.27 9.45
C VAL A 259 -3.12 18.88 9.62
N ILE A 260 -2.20 18.62 8.68
CA ILE A 260 -0.85 19.19 8.69
C ILE A 260 -0.90 20.72 8.69
N ILE A 261 -1.69 21.32 7.81
CA ILE A 261 -1.81 22.80 7.71
C ILE A 261 -2.36 23.39 9.01
N LYS A 262 -3.40 22.79 9.60
CA LYS A 262 -4.07 23.33 10.80
C LYS A 262 -3.30 23.09 12.10
N LYS A 263 -2.57 21.99 12.22
CA LYS A 263 -1.81 21.64 13.43
C LYS A 263 -0.30 21.91 13.31
N GLY A 264 0.21 22.17 12.12
CA GLY A 264 1.63 22.35 11.84
C GLY A 264 2.31 23.42 12.68
N LYS A 265 1.61 24.52 12.98
CA LYS A 265 2.11 25.59 13.88
C LYS A 265 2.45 25.08 15.29
N HIS A 266 1.79 24.01 15.73
CA HIS A 266 1.95 23.43 17.07
C HIS A 266 2.98 22.29 17.10
N PHE A 267 3.56 21.91 15.95
CA PHE A 267 4.50 20.78 15.88
C PHE A 267 5.81 21.05 16.64
N PHE A 268 6.25 22.30 16.68
CA PHE A 268 7.52 22.72 17.28
C PHE A 268 7.35 23.54 18.56
N GLU A 269 6.16 23.48 19.18
CA GLU A 269 5.96 24.05 20.52
C GLU A 269 6.89 23.40 21.54
N ARG A 270 7.21 24.11 22.64
CA ARG A 270 8.14 23.60 23.67
C ARG A 270 7.65 22.30 24.32
N SER A 271 6.34 22.17 24.52
CA SER A 271 5.70 21.00 25.15
C SER A 271 4.46 20.58 24.35
N PRO A 272 4.63 20.01 23.14
CA PRO A 272 3.51 19.61 22.32
C PRO A 272 2.86 18.36 22.92
N ALA A 273 1.53 18.27 22.84
CA ALA A 273 0.80 17.09 23.28
C ALA A 273 1.33 15.82 22.57
N PRO A 274 1.33 14.64 23.21
CA PRO A 274 1.87 13.40 22.63
C PRO A 274 1.27 13.06 21.25
N ALA A 275 -0.02 13.31 21.06
CA ALA A 275 -0.68 13.11 19.77
C ALA A 275 -0.14 14.08 18.69
N THR A 276 0.14 15.34 19.03
CA THR A 276 0.74 16.33 18.12
C THR A 276 2.16 15.93 17.72
N GLN A 277 2.94 15.33 18.63
CA GLN A 277 4.26 14.80 18.30
C GLN A 277 4.17 13.67 17.28
N LEU A 278 3.23 12.73 17.46
CA LEU A 278 3.00 11.69 16.47
C LEU A 278 2.62 12.27 15.10
N LEU A 279 1.78 13.32 15.05
CA LEU A 279 1.46 14.01 13.78
C LEU A 279 2.71 14.59 13.10
N LEU A 280 3.64 15.17 13.86
CA LEU A 280 4.93 15.64 13.32
C LEU A 280 5.72 14.48 12.71
N TYR A 281 5.84 13.35 13.40
CA TYR A 281 6.58 12.19 12.91
C TYR A 281 5.93 11.56 11.68
N LEU A 282 4.60 11.47 11.63
CA LEU A 282 3.86 11.01 10.45
C LEU A 282 4.01 11.99 9.26
N THR A 283 4.12 13.29 9.53
CA THR A 283 4.42 14.30 8.51
C THR A 283 5.84 14.13 7.98
N GLY A 284 6.82 13.87 8.87
CA GLY A 284 8.19 13.55 8.49
C GLY A 284 8.28 12.32 7.59
N TRP A 285 7.58 11.24 7.97
CA TRP A 285 7.44 10.04 7.15
C TRP A 285 6.91 10.38 5.76
N LEU A 286 5.75 11.05 5.66
CA LEU A 286 5.14 11.43 4.39
C LEU A 286 6.14 12.19 3.49
N LEU A 287 6.81 13.20 4.05
CA LEU A 287 7.76 14.03 3.30
C LEU A 287 8.98 13.25 2.85
N VAL A 288 9.57 12.42 3.71
CA VAL A 288 10.76 11.64 3.37
C VAL A 288 10.48 10.65 2.25
N VAL A 289 9.34 9.96 2.27
CA VAL A 289 8.98 9.04 1.18
C VAL A 289 8.78 9.79 -0.13
N ILE A 290 8.07 10.94 -0.12
CA ILE A 290 7.90 11.75 -1.33
C ILE A 290 9.24 12.21 -1.89
N ILE A 291 10.14 12.72 -1.04
CA ILE A 291 11.47 13.20 -1.46
C ILE A 291 12.30 12.05 -2.02
N LEU A 292 12.40 10.93 -1.28
CA LEU A 292 13.21 9.78 -1.65
C LEU A 292 12.82 9.23 -3.03
N PHE A 293 11.52 9.03 -3.28
CA PHE A 293 11.05 8.46 -4.54
C PHE A 293 10.92 9.49 -5.68
N THR A 294 11.11 10.78 -5.41
CA THR A 294 11.20 11.79 -6.47
C THR A 294 12.56 11.74 -7.20
N LEU A 295 13.62 11.27 -6.52
CA LEU A 295 14.99 11.24 -7.03
C LEU A 295 15.19 10.27 -8.22
N PRO A 296 14.69 9.02 -8.22
CA PRO A 296 14.87 8.11 -9.36
C PRO A 296 14.18 8.59 -10.64
N SER A 297 14.74 8.24 -11.79
CA SER A 297 14.20 8.62 -13.12
C SER A 297 12.91 7.87 -13.43
N SER A 298 12.84 6.57 -13.10
CA SER A 298 11.63 5.75 -13.23
C SER A 298 10.63 6.09 -12.12
N LYS A 299 9.45 6.60 -12.48
CA LYS A 299 8.38 6.97 -11.54
C LYS A 299 7.13 6.16 -11.81
N LYS A 300 6.66 5.45 -10.78
CA LYS A 300 5.36 4.74 -10.78
C LYS A 300 4.57 5.15 -9.55
N ALA A 301 3.25 5.32 -9.68
CA ALA A 301 2.38 5.74 -8.57
C ALA A 301 2.48 4.80 -7.35
N ARG A 302 2.69 3.50 -7.60
CA ARG A 302 2.88 2.46 -6.57
C ARG A 302 4.13 2.60 -5.70
N TYR A 303 5.17 3.31 -6.12
CA TYR A 303 6.40 3.44 -5.32
C TYR A 303 6.21 4.19 -4.00
N ILE A 304 5.24 5.10 -3.96
CA ILE A 304 4.90 5.84 -2.74
C ILE A 304 3.86 5.13 -1.87
N LEU A 305 3.51 3.86 -2.13
CA LEU A 305 2.50 3.10 -1.37
C LEU A 305 2.74 3.10 0.15
N SER A 306 4.01 3.20 0.55
CA SER A 306 4.44 3.31 1.94
C SER A 306 3.96 4.59 2.66
N ILE A 307 3.40 5.59 1.98
CA ILE A 307 2.77 6.75 2.64
C ILE A 307 1.40 6.43 3.23
N THR A 308 0.73 5.37 2.76
CA THR A 308 -0.65 5.01 3.16
C THR A 308 -0.84 5.04 4.67
N PRO A 309 -0.01 4.38 5.50
CA PRO A 309 -0.18 4.38 6.95
C PRO A 309 -0.11 5.80 7.54
N ALA A 310 0.83 6.61 7.06
CA ALA A 310 1.05 7.97 7.53
C ALA A 310 -0.15 8.86 7.21
N ILE A 311 -0.62 8.88 5.96
CA ILE A 311 -1.75 9.71 5.56
C ILE A 311 -3.06 9.23 6.21
N SER A 312 -3.23 7.92 6.41
CA SER A 312 -4.44 7.39 7.05
C SER A 312 -4.50 7.75 8.53
N LEU A 313 -3.39 7.69 9.25
CA LEU A 313 -3.30 8.15 10.64
C LEU A 313 -3.46 9.68 10.74
N LEU A 314 -2.81 10.46 9.86
CA LEU A 314 -3.00 11.90 9.79
C LEU A 314 -4.46 12.26 9.54
N ALA A 315 -5.12 11.62 8.56
CA ALA A 315 -6.51 11.86 8.23
C ALA A 315 -7.46 11.47 9.37
N ALA A 316 -7.23 10.34 10.03
CA ALA A 316 -8.01 9.87 11.17
C ALA A 316 -8.01 10.83 12.37
N TYR A 317 -6.98 11.67 12.49
CA TYR A 317 -6.87 12.63 13.59
C TYR A 317 -8.03 13.62 13.66
N ILE A 318 -8.74 13.90 12.56
CA ILE A 318 -9.93 14.77 12.59
C ILE A 318 -11.02 14.24 13.53
N PHE A 319 -11.08 12.92 13.76
CA PHE A 319 -12.04 12.27 14.65
C PHE A 319 -11.53 12.08 16.08
N VAL A 320 -10.24 12.27 16.29
CA VAL A 320 -9.56 12.22 17.60
C VAL A 320 -9.59 13.59 18.27
N ASP A 321 -9.38 14.66 17.49
CA ASP A 321 -9.40 16.01 18.02
C ASP A 321 -10.80 16.39 18.53
N ARG A 322 -10.91 16.62 19.84
CA ARG A 322 -12.15 17.05 20.49
C ARG A 322 -12.50 18.51 20.20
N SER A 323 -11.57 19.28 19.62
CA SER A 323 -11.81 20.68 19.29
C SER A 323 -12.76 20.86 18.10
N GLN A 324 -13.39 22.04 18.01
CA GLN A 324 -14.26 22.42 16.88
C GLN A 324 -13.48 22.68 15.57
N ARG A 325 -12.13 22.68 15.59
CA ARG A 325 -11.27 23.03 14.44
C ARG A 325 -11.51 22.15 13.21
N PHE A 326 -11.92 20.90 13.42
CA PHE A 326 -12.17 19.92 12.37
C PHE A 326 -13.65 19.56 12.19
N ALA A 327 -14.57 20.19 12.93
CA ALA A 327 -16.00 19.85 12.89
C ALA A 327 -16.60 19.99 11.48
N SER A 328 -16.26 21.07 10.77
CA SER A 328 -16.70 21.27 9.37
C SER A 328 -16.14 20.21 8.43
N THR A 329 -14.85 19.88 8.54
CA THR A 329 -14.19 18.84 7.72
C THR A 329 -14.84 17.47 7.97
N ARG A 330 -15.02 17.08 9.25
CA ARG A 330 -15.73 15.85 9.63
C ARG A 330 -17.14 15.81 9.04
N GLY A 331 -17.93 16.87 9.22
CA GLY A 331 -19.31 16.93 8.75
C GLY A 331 -19.44 16.88 7.22
N LYS A 332 -18.49 17.47 6.48
CA LYS A 332 -18.43 17.34 5.01
C LYS A 332 -18.05 15.92 4.58
N LEU A 333 -17.04 15.33 5.20
CA LEU A 333 -16.63 13.95 4.92
C LEU A 333 -17.75 12.96 5.20
N LEU A 334 -18.39 13.01 6.37
CA LEU A 334 -19.45 12.07 6.72
C LEU A 334 -20.68 12.21 5.79
N ARG A 335 -21.00 13.44 5.37
CA ARG A 335 -22.04 13.68 4.34
C ARG A 335 -21.63 13.10 2.99
N PHE A 336 -20.37 13.27 2.60
CA PHE A 336 -19.83 12.65 1.40
C PHE A 336 -19.94 11.11 1.46
N CYS A 337 -19.49 10.48 2.56
CA CYS A 337 -19.60 9.04 2.78
C CYS A 337 -21.05 8.53 2.69
N LEU A 338 -22.01 9.27 3.25
CA LEU A 338 -23.44 8.93 3.19
C LEU A 338 -24.03 9.02 1.77
N ASN A 339 -23.55 9.96 0.97
CA ASN A 339 -24.04 10.19 -0.39
C ASN A 339 -23.22 9.42 -1.45
N LEU A 340 -22.10 8.81 -1.07
CA LEU A 340 -21.21 8.09 -1.99
C LEU A 340 -21.93 7.00 -2.80
N PRO A 341 -22.86 6.20 -2.23
CA PRO A 341 -23.62 5.24 -3.03
C PRO A 341 -24.43 5.89 -4.16
N VAL A 342 -25.04 7.05 -3.89
CA VAL A 342 -25.84 7.80 -4.88
C VAL A 342 -24.95 8.38 -5.96
N VAL A 343 -23.80 8.95 -5.57
CA VAL A 343 -22.78 9.42 -6.51
C VAL A 343 -22.29 8.24 -7.37
N GLY A 344 -22.10 7.07 -6.78
CA GLY A 344 -21.75 5.83 -7.48
C GLY A 344 -22.75 5.43 -8.57
N LEU A 345 -24.05 5.46 -8.27
CA LEU A 345 -25.09 5.21 -9.28
C LEU A 345 -25.09 6.27 -10.39
N GLY A 346 -24.86 7.54 -10.04
CA GLY A 346 -24.68 8.61 -11.03
C GLY A 346 -23.48 8.36 -11.95
N MET A 347 -22.34 7.91 -11.40
CA MET A 347 -21.17 7.54 -12.20
C MET A 347 -21.44 6.35 -13.13
N LEU A 348 -22.16 5.32 -12.66
CA LEU A 348 -22.59 4.20 -13.50
C LEU A 348 -23.45 4.65 -14.68
N LEU A 349 -24.42 5.54 -14.43
CA LEU A 349 -25.27 6.10 -15.46
C LEU A 349 -24.45 6.92 -16.48
N LEU A 350 -23.52 7.76 -16.01
CA LEU A 350 -22.64 8.53 -16.89
C LEU A 350 -21.78 7.62 -17.76
N VAL A 351 -21.20 6.56 -17.20
CA VAL A 351 -20.41 5.58 -17.96
C VAL A 351 -21.27 4.80 -18.95
N PHE A 352 -22.50 4.43 -18.57
CA PHE A 352 -23.46 3.82 -19.49
C PHE A 352 -23.75 4.73 -20.69
N ILE A 353 -24.06 6.01 -20.44
CA ILE A 353 -24.30 6.99 -21.52
C ILE A 353 -23.04 7.15 -22.38
N TYR A 354 -21.87 7.30 -21.76
CA TYR A 354 -20.60 7.40 -22.49
C TYR A 354 -20.35 6.18 -23.38
N GLY A 355 -20.61 4.97 -22.87
CA GLY A 355 -20.46 3.72 -23.59
C GLY A 355 -21.35 3.58 -24.83
N LEU A 356 -22.45 4.34 -24.94
CA LEU A 356 -23.29 4.37 -26.15
C LEU A 356 -22.63 5.12 -27.31
N TYR A 357 -21.69 6.02 -27.03
CA TYR A 357 -21.07 6.89 -28.04
C TYR A 357 -19.55 6.67 -28.19
N ALA A 358 -18.90 6.05 -27.21
CA ALA A 358 -17.47 5.84 -27.21
C ALA A 358 -17.05 4.69 -28.13
N ALA A 359 -15.98 4.90 -28.92
CA ALA A 359 -15.36 3.85 -29.73
C ALA A 359 -14.80 2.71 -28.87
N THR A 360 -14.27 3.03 -27.69
CA THR A 360 -13.82 2.08 -26.66
C THR A 360 -14.71 2.19 -25.43
N PRO A 361 -15.79 1.40 -25.35
CA PRO A 361 -16.72 1.49 -24.23
C PRO A 361 -16.05 1.02 -22.94
N LEU A 362 -16.22 1.79 -21.86
CA LEU A 362 -15.82 1.38 -20.52
C LEU A 362 -16.79 0.30 -20.03
N ARG A 363 -16.27 -0.83 -19.54
CA ARG A 363 -17.06 -2.00 -19.15
C ARG A 363 -17.01 -2.24 -17.63
N PRO A 364 -17.75 -1.47 -16.80
CA PRO A 364 -17.92 -1.83 -15.41
C PRO A 364 -18.85 -3.06 -15.26
N ASN A 365 -18.75 -3.75 -14.13
CA ASN A 365 -19.72 -4.78 -13.75
C ASN A 365 -20.99 -4.09 -13.22
N TYR A 366 -21.87 -3.71 -14.15
CA TYR A 366 -23.11 -2.99 -13.84
C TYR A 366 -23.99 -3.73 -12.82
N LEU A 367 -24.14 -5.05 -12.95
CA LEU A 367 -24.98 -5.83 -12.05
C LEU A 367 -24.46 -5.79 -10.61
N GLY A 368 -23.17 -6.08 -10.42
CA GLY A 368 -22.54 -6.07 -9.10
C GLY A 368 -22.52 -4.67 -8.49
N ALA A 369 -22.18 -3.65 -9.28
CA ALA A 369 -22.14 -2.27 -8.81
C ALA A 369 -23.54 -1.74 -8.46
N CYS A 370 -24.55 -1.94 -9.32
CA CYS A 370 -25.93 -1.53 -9.03
C CYS A 370 -26.49 -2.25 -7.80
N ALA A 371 -26.34 -3.58 -7.73
CA ALA A 371 -26.85 -4.35 -6.59
C ALA A 371 -26.20 -3.90 -5.26
N GLY A 372 -24.87 -3.72 -5.24
CA GLY A 372 -24.14 -3.27 -4.06
C GLY A 372 -24.53 -1.85 -3.63
N LEU A 373 -24.61 -0.90 -4.57
CA LEU A 373 -24.92 0.49 -4.27
C LEU A 373 -26.38 0.68 -3.87
N VAL A 374 -27.33 0.03 -4.55
CA VAL A 374 -28.76 0.05 -4.18
C VAL A 374 -28.96 -0.59 -2.80
N GLY A 375 -28.29 -1.70 -2.51
CA GLY A 375 -28.31 -2.32 -1.18
C GLY A 375 -27.84 -1.36 -0.08
N LEU A 376 -26.75 -0.62 -0.32
CA LEU A 376 -26.26 0.39 0.62
C LEU A 376 -27.23 1.57 0.78
N ILE A 377 -27.88 2.02 -0.30
CA ILE A 377 -28.91 3.07 -0.25
C ILE A 377 -30.12 2.61 0.56
N ALA A 378 -30.56 1.36 0.41
CA ALA A 378 -31.68 0.81 1.17
C ALA A 378 -31.39 0.76 2.68
N ILE A 379 -30.15 0.51 3.08
CA ILE A 379 -29.73 0.44 4.48
C ILE A 379 -29.49 1.84 5.09
N ARG A 380 -29.23 2.86 4.26
CA ARG A 380 -28.97 4.25 4.69
C ARG A 380 -29.97 4.82 5.70
N PRO A 381 -31.31 4.80 5.48
CA PRO A 381 -32.26 5.37 6.43
C PRO A 381 -32.23 4.64 7.78
N TRP A 382 -32.07 3.31 7.76
CA TRP A 382 -31.94 2.50 8.98
C TRP A 382 -30.71 2.89 9.80
N ILE A 383 -29.55 3.08 9.16
CA ILE A 383 -28.33 3.57 9.83
C ILE A 383 -28.57 4.95 10.45
N GLN A 384 -29.19 5.86 9.70
CA GLN A 384 -29.43 7.23 10.16
C GLN A 384 -30.38 7.29 11.37
N LEU A 385 -31.44 6.47 11.37
CA LEU A 385 -32.39 6.35 12.47
C LEU A 385 -31.74 5.71 13.71
N ARG A 386 -31.11 4.55 13.54
CA ARG A 386 -30.58 3.75 14.66
C ARG A 386 -29.39 4.41 15.35
N PHE A 387 -28.53 5.09 14.59
CA PHE A 387 -27.29 5.68 15.10
C PHE A 387 -27.38 7.21 15.30
N HIS A 388 -28.56 7.83 15.22
CA HIS A 388 -28.69 9.29 15.30
C HIS A 388 -28.01 9.90 16.54
N ALA A 389 -28.27 9.30 17.70
CA ALA A 389 -27.75 9.71 19.01
C ALA A 389 -26.62 8.77 19.54
N HIS A 390 -26.15 7.82 18.74
CA HIS A 390 -25.19 6.82 19.20
C HIS A 390 -23.75 7.37 19.19
N PRO A 391 -22.92 7.12 20.22
CA PRO A 391 -21.55 7.65 20.31
C PRO A 391 -20.63 7.21 19.16
N GLN A 392 -20.93 6.06 18.54
CA GLN A 392 -20.15 5.51 17.42
C GLN A 392 -20.66 5.94 16.04
N ARG A 393 -21.62 6.88 15.96
CA ARG A 393 -22.22 7.33 14.69
C ARG A 393 -21.17 7.70 13.64
N GLU A 394 -20.18 8.51 14.01
CA GLU A 394 -19.12 8.95 13.10
C GLU A 394 -18.36 7.77 12.48
N PHE A 395 -18.08 6.75 13.29
CA PHE A 395 -17.34 5.57 12.87
C PHE A 395 -18.16 4.71 11.91
N VAL A 396 -19.44 4.47 12.24
CA VAL A 396 -20.36 3.70 11.39
C VAL A 396 -20.56 4.39 10.03
N LEU A 397 -20.71 5.72 10.02
CA LEU A 397 -20.87 6.48 8.78
C LEU A 397 -19.62 6.46 7.90
N LEU A 398 -18.43 6.50 8.51
CA LEU A 398 -17.19 6.35 7.76
C LEU A 398 -17.02 4.92 7.21
N CYS A 399 -17.35 3.90 8.00
CA CYS A 399 -17.36 2.50 7.55
C CYS A 399 -18.36 2.27 6.41
N PHE A 400 -19.52 2.91 6.46
CA PHE A 400 -20.51 2.89 5.38
C PHE A 400 -19.94 3.49 4.09
N GLY A 401 -19.25 4.64 4.19
CA GLY A 401 -18.53 5.23 3.07
C GLY A 401 -17.45 4.29 2.52
N ALA A 402 -16.64 3.68 3.39
CA ALA A 402 -15.63 2.72 2.99
C ALA A 402 -16.23 1.50 2.29
N ALA A 403 -17.33 0.95 2.79
CA ALA A 403 -18.05 -0.15 2.12
C ALA A 403 -18.54 0.26 0.72
N ALA A 404 -19.13 1.45 0.57
CA ALA A 404 -19.54 1.98 -0.73
C ALA A 404 -18.35 2.13 -1.69
N PHE A 405 -17.21 2.59 -1.18
CA PHE A 405 -15.99 2.72 -1.96
C PHE A 405 -15.41 1.36 -2.37
N LEU A 406 -15.42 0.36 -1.50
CA LEU A 406 -14.99 -1.01 -1.84
C LEU A 406 -15.89 -1.64 -2.91
N VAL A 407 -17.20 -1.39 -2.87
CA VAL A 407 -18.14 -1.82 -3.93
C VAL A 407 -17.79 -1.15 -5.26
N LEU A 408 -17.52 0.16 -5.25
CA LEU A 408 -17.07 0.88 -6.44
C LEU A 408 -15.70 0.39 -6.94
N ASP A 409 -14.75 0.14 -6.04
CA ASP A 409 -13.44 -0.40 -6.39
C ASP A 409 -13.59 -1.76 -7.09
N MET A 410 -14.32 -2.69 -6.47
CA MET A 410 -14.51 -4.04 -6.96
C MET A 410 -15.23 -4.09 -8.30
N PHE A 411 -16.38 -3.42 -8.43
CA PHE A 411 -17.27 -3.61 -9.58
C PHE A 411 -17.19 -2.50 -10.63
N PHE A 412 -16.67 -1.33 -10.27
CA PHE A 412 -16.56 -0.20 -11.19
C PHE A 412 -15.12 0.04 -11.62
N PHE A 413 -14.24 0.47 -10.71
CA PHE A 413 -12.86 0.84 -11.07
C PHE A 413 -12.04 -0.35 -11.55
N ASN A 414 -11.92 -1.43 -10.76
CA ASN A 414 -11.14 -2.61 -11.13
C ASN A 414 -11.68 -3.30 -12.38
N SER A 415 -13.01 -3.35 -12.55
CA SER A 415 -13.64 -3.93 -13.74
C SER A 415 -13.29 -3.14 -15.00
N ILE A 416 -13.39 -1.81 -14.94
CA ILE A 416 -13.03 -0.94 -16.07
C ILE A 416 -11.53 -1.10 -16.39
N THR A 417 -10.67 -0.99 -15.38
CA THR A 417 -9.22 -1.14 -15.55
C THR A 417 -8.86 -2.50 -16.15
N TYR A 418 -9.46 -3.58 -15.65
CA TYR A 418 -9.24 -4.93 -16.18
C TYR A 418 -9.58 -5.04 -17.67
N HIS A 419 -10.73 -4.50 -18.11
CA HIS A 419 -11.12 -4.59 -19.52
C HIS A 419 -10.28 -3.70 -20.44
N LEU A 420 -9.82 -2.56 -19.95
CA LEU A 420 -8.88 -1.70 -20.69
C LEU A 420 -7.53 -2.40 -20.83
N GLU A 421 -6.98 -2.93 -19.74
CA GLU A 421 -5.71 -3.66 -19.75
C GLU A 421 -5.78 -4.92 -20.62
N LEU A 422 -6.88 -5.68 -20.56
CA LEU A 422 -7.06 -6.88 -21.37
C LEU A 422 -7.11 -6.58 -22.88
N ALA A 423 -7.59 -5.40 -23.28
CA ALA A 423 -7.65 -5.01 -24.69
C ALA A 423 -6.25 -4.78 -25.29
N ASP A 424 -5.30 -4.36 -24.46
CA ASP A 424 -3.92 -4.05 -24.86
C ASP A 424 -2.93 -5.19 -24.52
N GLU A 425 -3.37 -6.22 -23.79
CA GLU A 425 -2.51 -7.31 -23.32
C GLU A 425 -2.28 -8.39 -24.40
N PRO A 426 -1.03 -8.60 -24.87
CA PRO A 426 -0.75 -9.59 -25.91
C PRO A 426 -0.79 -11.04 -25.39
N THR A 427 -0.45 -11.26 -24.12
CA THR A 427 -0.28 -12.62 -23.55
C THR A 427 -0.94 -12.75 -22.17
N PRO A 428 -2.28 -12.59 -22.06
CA PRO A 428 -2.99 -12.72 -20.79
C PRO A 428 -2.88 -14.14 -20.22
N LYS A 429 -2.64 -14.24 -18.91
CA LYS A 429 -2.56 -15.52 -18.20
C LYS A 429 -3.90 -15.81 -17.50
N PHE A 430 -4.69 -16.71 -18.08
CA PHE A 430 -5.94 -17.15 -17.50
C PHE A 430 -5.67 -18.21 -16.43
N LEU A 431 -6.08 -17.91 -15.20
CA LEU A 431 -5.91 -18.80 -14.06
C LEU A 431 -7.28 -19.03 -13.41
N PRO A 432 -7.51 -20.22 -12.83
CA PRO A 432 -8.70 -20.42 -12.03
C PRO A 432 -8.62 -19.52 -10.79
N PHE A 433 -9.78 -19.00 -10.35
CA PHE A 433 -9.83 -18.21 -9.12
C PHE A 433 -9.44 -19.08 -7.92
N TRP A 434 -9.99 -20.30 -7.89
CA TRP A 434 -9.81 -21.27 -6.82
C TRP A 434 -8.91 -22.44 -7.22
N PHE A 435 -8.59 -23.28 -6.24
CA PHE A 435 -7.68 -24.41 -6.41
C PHE A 435 -8.32 -25.65 -7.07
N TRP A 436 -9.60 -25.59 -7.49
CA TRP A 436 -10.35 -26.66 -8.17
C TRP A 436 -10.77 -26.24 -9.57
#